data_AF-A0A954WYH0-F1
#
_entry.id   AF-A0A954WYH0-F1
#
_cell.length_a   1.000
_cell.length_b   1.000
_cell.length_c   1.000
_cell.angle_alpha   90.00
_cell.angle_beta   90.00
_cell.angle_gamma   90.00
#
_symmetry.space_group_name_H-M   'P 1'
#
loop_
_entity.id
_entity.type
_entity.pdbx_description
1 polymer ?
#
loop_
_entity_poly.entity_id
_entity_poly.type
_entity_poly.pdbx_seq_one_letter_code
_entity_poly.pdbx_strand_id
1 'polypeptide(L)' 'MNRTTFLGRFSGIDVSIHWTFYLFFGWIVLSGLFSGGVSAGGMNAALLFCSFLCVLLHEFGHAFAARAFGISTE' A
#
# COMPACT_ATOMS: atom_id res chain seq x y z
N MET A 1 17.51 7.71 -4.90
CA MET A 1 16.95 8.34 -3.68
C MET A 1 15.99 7.35 -3.05
N ASN A 2 16.52 6.35 -2.34
CA ASN A 2 15.76 5.13 -2.02
C ASN A 2 15.43 5.11 -0.53
N ARG A 3 14.63 6.08 -0.08
CA ARG A 3 14.12 6.09 1.30
C ARG A 3 12.83 5.29 1.36
N THR A 4 12.96 3.97 1.34
CA THR A 4 11.87 3.04 1.62
C THR A 4 11.78 2.83 3.12
N THR A 5 10.59 3.02 3.67
CA THR A 5 10.27 2.66 5.04
C THR A 5 9.93 1.17 5.07
N PHE A 6 10.74 0.38 5.76
CA PHE A 6 10.42 -1.02 6.02
C PHE A 6 9.23 -1.09 6.98
N LEU A 7 8.17 -1.80 6.58
CA LEU A 7 6.98 -1.98 7.40
C LEU A 7 7.00 -3.28 8.19
N GLY A 8 7.64 -4.32 7.64
CA GLY A 8 7.67 -5.63 8.27
C GLY A 8 7.84 -6.75 7.26
N ARG A 9 8.14 -7.94 7.77
CA ARG A 9 8.29 -9.15 6.98
C ARG A 9 7.09 -10.07 7.21
N PHE A 10 6.30 -10.31 6.18
CA PHE A 10 5.12 -11.19 6.26
C PHE A 10 5.38 -12.44 5.42
N SER A 11 5.27 -13.62 6.04
CA SER A 11 5.48 -14.93 5.37
C SER A 11 6.84 -15.11 4.66
N GLY A 12 7.84 -14.28 4.99
CA GLY A 12 9.17 -14.31 4.37
C GLY A 12 9.43 -13.20 3.34
N ILE A 13 8.41 -12.37 3.03
CA ILE A 13 8.48 -11.27 2.05
C ILE A 13 8.65 -9.95 2.79
N ASP A 14 9.63 -9.15 2.36
CA ASP A 14 9.93 -7.85 2.95
C ASP A 14 9.00 -6.77 2.39
N VAL A 15 8.04 -6.30 3.21
CA VAL A 15 7.12 -5.24 2.82
C VAL A 15 7.74 -3.89 3.15
N SER A 16 7.99 -3.09 2.12
CA SER A 16 8.52 -1.73 2.25
C SER A 16 7.68 -0.73 1.48
N ILE A 17 7.39 0.42 2.10
CA ILE A 17 6.68 1.53 1.45
C ILE A 17 7.65 2.65 1.12
N HIS A 18 7.58 3.18 -0.09
CA HIS A 18 8.39 4.33 -0.47
C HIS A 18 7.84 5.62 0.17
N TRP A 19 8.72 6.53 0.61
CA TRP A 19 8.29 7.77 1.28
C TRP A 19 7.31 8.62 0.44
N THR A 20 7.42 8.56 -0.89
CA THR A 20 6.53 9.23 -1.85
C THR A 20 5.08 8.75 -1.74
N PHE A 21 4.86 7.53 -1.28
CA PHE A 21 3.52 6.98 -1.07
C PHE A 21 2.78 7.72 0.04
N TYR A 22 3.47 8.09 1.13
CA TYR A 22 2.85 8.90 2.19
C TYR A 22 2.51 10.30 1.71
N LEU A 23 3.37 10.91 0.88
CA LEU A 23 3.10 12.20 0.25
C LEU A 23 1.86 12.10 -0.65
N PHE A 24 1.80 11.08 -1.50
CA PHE A 24 0.65 10.83 -2.36
C PHE A 24 -0.64 10.61 -1.56
N PHE A 25 -0.58 9.83 -0.48
CA PHE A 25 -1.71 9.62 0.42
C PHE A 25 -2.19 10.94 1.04
N GLY A 26 -1.27 11.73 1.61
CA GLY A 26 -1.60 13.03 2.19
C GLY A 26 -2.20 13.99 1.16
N TRP A 27 -1.66 14.03 -0.05
CA TRP A 27 -2.18 14.86 -1.15
C TRP A 27 -3.61 14.50 -1.53
N ILE A 28 -3.92 13.21 -1.68
CA ILE A 28 -5.25 12.73 -2.05
C ILE A 28 -6.29 13.06 -0.97
N VAL A 29 -5.93 12.89 0.30
CA VAL A 29 -6.81 13.26 1.42
C VAL A 29 -7.04 14.76 1.47
N LEU A 30 -5.97 15.56 1.39
CA LEU A 30 -6.07 17.03 1.38
C LEU A 30 -6.92 17.53 0.20
N SER A 31 -6.72 16.97 -1.00
CA SER A 31 -7.54 17.29 -2.17
C SER A 31 -9.03 17.02 -1.93
N GLY A 32 -9.35 15.87 -1.32
CA GLY A 32 -10.72 15.56 -0.91
C GLY A 32 -11.28 16.55 0.12
N LEU A 33 -10.47 16.95 1.10
CA LEU A 33 -10.84 17.96 2.10
C LEU A 33 -11.16 19.31 1.44
N PHE A 34 -10.34 19.77 0.49
CA PHE A 34 -10.57 21.04 -0.21
C PHE A 34 -11.74 21.00 -1.18
N SER A 35 -12.02 19.84 -1.80
CA SER A 35 -13.11 19.72 -2.78
C SER A 35 -14.48 19.43 -2.15
N GLY A 36 -14.54 18.73 -1.03
CA GLY A 36 -15.81 18.25 -0.46
C GLY A 36 -15.80 18.08 1.06
N GLY A 37 -14.84 18.70 1.75
CA GLY A 37 -14.73 18.67 3.20
C GLY A 37 -14.33 17.30 3.76
N VAL A 38 -14.54 17.13 5.07
CA VAL A 38 -14.08 15.96 5.84
C VAL A 38 -14.64 14.65 5.31
N SER A 39 -15.89 14.63 4.84
CA SER A 39 -16.52 13.44 4.26
C SER A 39 -15.80 12.96 3.00
N ALA A 40 -15.53 13.85 2.05
CA ALA A 40 -14.84 13.51 0.80
C ALA A 40 -13.38 13.12 1.05
N GLY A 41 -12.67 13.83 1.94
CA GLY A 41 -11.31 13.46 2.36
C GLY A 41 -11.25 12.08 3.02
N GLY A 42 -12.22 11.77 3.89
CA GLY A 42 -12.33 10.46 4.54
C GLY A 42 -12.64 9.33 3.56
N MET A 43 -13.54 9.54 2.59
CA MET A 43 -13.84 8.56 1.55
C MET A 43 -12.61 8.29 0.67
N ASN A 44 -11.88 9.35 0.28
CA ASN A 44 -10.64 9.21 -0.48
C ASN A 44 -9.57 8.43 0.30
N ALA A 45 -9.42 8.70 1.59
CA ALA A 45 -8.51 7.97 2.47
C ALA A 45 -8.86 6.48 2.54
N ALA A 46 -10.14 6.17 2.77
CA ALA A 46 -10.62 4.80 2.87
C ALA A 46 -10.44 4.03 1.56
N LEU A 47 -10.79 4.66 0.43
CA LEU A 47 -10.61 4.05 -0.89
C LEU A 47 -9.12 3.76 -1.17
N LEU A 48 -8.24 4.75 -0.96
CA LEU A 48 -6.81 4.60 -1.21
C LEU A 48 -6.19 3.52 -0.31
N PHE A 49 -6.58 3.45 0.95
CA PHE A 49 -6.15 2.41 1.87
C PHE A 49 -6.63 1.02 1.45
N CYS A 50 -7.91 0.87 1.09
CA CYS A 50 -8.46 -0.40 0.58
C CYS A 50 -7.79 -0.85 -0.72
N SER A 51 -7.51 0.08 -1.65
CA SER A 51 -6.78 -0.22 -2.87
C SER A 51 -5.36 -0.69 -2.57
N PHE A 52 -4.66 -0.02 -1.66
CA PHE A 52 -3.32 -0.45 -1.24
C PHE A 52 -3.34 -1.84 -0.60
N LEU A 53 -4.30 -2.11 0.28
CA LEU A 53 -4.48 -3.44 0.87
C LEU A 53 -4.78 -4.51 -0.18
N CYS A 54 -5.60 -4.20 -1.19
CA CYS A 54 -5.91 -5.13 -2.27
C CYS A 54 -4.65 -5.50 -3.08
N VAL A 55 -3.83 -4.50 -3.43
CA VAL A 55 -2.56 -4.74 -4.13
C VAL A 55 -1.59 -5.54 -3.25
N LEU A 56 -1.48 -5.21 -1.96
CA LEU A 56 -0.62 -5.93 -1.04
C LEU A 56 -1.05 -7.40 -0.88
N LEU A 57 -2.36 -7.67 -0.80
CA LEU A 57 -2.90 -9.03 -0.81
C LEU A 57 -2.70 -9.74 -2.15
N HIS A 58 -2.79 -9.02 -3.28
CA HIS A 58 -2.53 -9.55 -4.61
C HIS A 58 -1.07 -10.02 -4.74
N GLU A 59 -0.11 -9.20 -4.29
CA GLU A 59 1.31 -9.56 -4.28
C GLU A 59 1.59 -10.73 -3.33
N PHE A 60 0.93 -10.79 -2.17
CA PHE A 60 0.99 -11.98 -1.32
C PHE A 60 0.41 -13.23 -1.99
N GLY A 61 -0.60 -13.09 -2.85
CA GLY A 61 -1.12 -14.18 -3.67
C GLY A 61 -0.05 -14.75 -4.61
N HIS A 62 0.71 -13.89 -5.30
CA HIS A 62 1.84 -14.30 -6.14
C HIS A 62 2.90 -15.04 -5.34
N ALA A 63 3.25 -14.51 -4.17
CA ALA A 63 4.27 -15.12 -3.33
C ALA A 63 3.82 -16.45 -2.70
N PHE A 64 2.54 -16.58 -2.32
CA PHE A 64 2.00 -17.86 -1.87
C PHE A 64 1.96 -18.90 -2.99
N ALA A 65 1.60 -18.48 -4.21
CA ALA A 65 1.62 -19.36 -5.38
C ALA A 65 3.05 -19.85 -5.66
N ALA A 66 4.02 -18.95 -5.75
CA ALA A 66 5.42 -19.30 -5.95
C ALA A 66 5.98 -20.20 -4.84
N ARG A 67 5.61 -19.96 -3.57
CA ARG A 67 5.95 -20.84 -2.45
C ARG A 67 5.34 -22.24 -2.59
N ALA A 68 4.11 -22.37 -3.08
CA ALA A 68 3.48 -23.66 -3.35
C ALA A 68 4.19 -24.42 -4.49
N PHE A 69 4.80 -23.70 -5.44
CA PHE A 69 5.61 -24.27 -6.52
C PHE A 69 7.11 -24.39 -6.19
N GLY A 70 7.54 -24.09 -4.96
CA GLY A 70 8.93 -24.23 -4.52
C GLY A 70 9.90 -23.18 -5.09
N ILE A 71 9.38 -22.07 -5.62
CA ILE A 71 10.15 -20.95 -6.16
C ILE A 71 10.29 -19.91 -5.04
N SER A 72 11.53 -19.55 -4.69
CA SER A 72 11.80 -18.47 -3.74
C SER A 72 11.35 -17.14 -4.34
N THR A 73 10.39 -16.50 -3.70
CA THR A 73 10.05 -15.10 -3.97
C THR A 73 10.95 -14.19 -3.14
N GLU A 74 11.52 -13.19 -3.80
CA GLU A 74 12.26 -12.08 -3.21
C GLU A 74 11.34 -10.99 -2.64
#